data_AF-A0A3A0DKK2-F1
#
_entry.id   AF-A0A3A0DKK2-F1
#
_cell.length_a   1.000
_cell.length_b   1.000
_cell.length_c   1.000
_cell.angle_alpha   90.00
_cell.angle_beta   90.00
_cell.angle_gamma   90.00
#
_symmetry.space_group_name_H-M   'P 1'
#
loop_
_entity.id
_entity.type
_entity.pdbx_description
1 polymer ?
#
loop_
_entity_poly.entity_id
_entity_poly.type
_entity_poly.pdbx_seq_one_letter_code
_entity_poly.pdbx_strand_id
1 'polypeptide(L)'
;MASIIDAPAVVKVVPVELLEALANEATKPTTGHPSGNGQAASGHGSFDLEAWIAEHCPDARLKRTSDGEVWVLPVCAWDASHTGGCAHISRRTNGVIGAACKHNSCAGKGWHELRDAVEPGWRDRRPSRVDAVHGATGDGQGKAFDETDEWPAPLGDEAYHGLVGEFVRAIAPHTESDAVALIAQTLTAVGNVIGRTAFFRAEADRHFGNLDICLVGTTSKARKGSSAGQMKRLVRGVDRAWADEHVLSGLSSGEGLIHAVRDPTFKRVPQRDGKGPKAPIVGYEEVEADAGVKDKRLLVVESEFSSVLKQMLRERNILSAIIRQAWDSGDLRTLTKNSPTKATGAHISIIGHITRDELRRLITETEMANGLANRFLWFCARRSKFLPDGGTANTLDLSEYEWRLREAVQFAKSTGEVRRDDAARELWHAVYADLSGGKPGLLGAITSRAEAQVMRLALVYALLDCSDTIRLEHLTAALAVWEYAEASAAYAFGRALGDATADEILAALRRQAPKGMSRDEIRNHFGRNKPAPEIERALGVLFHEQLARCEKMTDTGGRPAEVWFVR
;
A
#
# COMPACT_ATOMS: atom_id res chain seq x y z
N MET A 1 -19.31 7.54 -31.92
CA MET A 1 -19.04 6.69 -33.11
C MET A 1 -17.54 6.59 -33.26
N ALA A 2 -16.98 5.38 -33.28
CA ALA A 2 -15.55 5.22 -33.53
C ALA A 2 -15.25 5.49 -35.02
N SER A 3 -14.23 6.28 -35.30
CA SER A 3 -13.72 6.52 -36.65
C SER A 3 -12.23 6.19 -36.71
N ILE A 4 -11.79 5.61 -37.82
CA ILE A 4 -10.38 5.32 -38.08
C ILE A 4 -9.64 6.66 -38.21
N ILE A 5 -8.62 6.87 -37.38
CA ILE A 5 -7.86 8.12 -37.29
C ILE A 5 -6.81 8.20 -38.40
N ASP A 6 -6.28 7.04 -38.81
CA ASP A 6 -5.34 6.92 -39.93
C ASP A 6 -5.38 5.50 -40.51
N ALA A 7 -5.25 5.39 -41.83
CA ALA A 7 -5.11 4.15 -42.55
C ALA A 7 -4.22 4.39 -43.77
N PRO A 8 -3.35 3.42 -44.13
CA PRO A 8 -2.46 3.58 -45.26
C PRO A 8 -3.26 3.79 -46.55
N ALA A 9 -2.83 4.76 -47.37
CA ALA A 9 -3.48 5.12 -48.64
C ALA A 9 -3.60 3.95 -49.62
N VAL A 10 -2.80 2.89 -49.44
CA VAL A 10 -2.87 1.65 -50.19
C VAL A 10 -2.80 0.47 -49.23
N VAL A 11 -3.90 -0.28 -49.13
CA VAL A 11 -3.94 -1.54 -48.38
C VAL A 11 -3.21 -2.61 -49.22
N LYS A 12 -2.04 -3.05 -48.75
CA LYS A 12 -1.30 -4.15 -49.36
C LYS A 12 -1.55 -5.43 -48.58
N VAL A 13 -1.69 -6.54 -49.31
CA VAL A 13 -1.74 -7.88 -48.70
C VAL A 13 -0.42 -8.11 -47.98
N VAL A 14 -0.47 -8.38 -46.68
CA VAL A 14 0.71 -8.72 -45.90
C VAL A 14 1.10 -10.16 -46.27
N PRO A 15 2.34 -10.40 -46.73
CA PRO A 15 2.82 -11.75 -47.00
C PRO A 15 2.77 -12.62 -45.74
N VAL A 16 2.43 -13.90 -45.90
CA VAL A 16 2.31 -14.86 -44.78
C VAL A 16 3.62 -14.93 -43.99
N GLU A 17 4.76 -14.81 -44.65
CA GLU A 17 6.09 -14.91 -44.07
C GLU A 17 6.36 -13.78 -43.06
N LEU A 18 5.79 -12.59 -43.29
CA LEU A 18 5.87 -11.44 -42.37
C LEU A 18 4.96 -11.62 -41.15
N LEU A 19 3.81 -12.26 -41.32
CA LEU A 19 2.92 -12.63 -40.21
C LEU A 19 3.54 -13.75 -39.36
N GLU A 20 4.22 -14.70 -39.99
CA GLU A 20 4.96 -15.77 -39.31
C GLU A 20 6.18 -15.23 -38.57
N ALA A 21 6.93 -14.28 -39.15
CA ALA A 21 8.04 -13.61 -38.46
C ALA A 21 7.57 -12.86 -37.21
N LEU A 22 6.45 -12.12 -37.31
CA LEU A 22 5.82 -11.42 -36.17
C LEU A 22 5.31 -12.41 -35.10
N ALA A 23 4.72 -13.53 -35.52
CA ALA A 23 4.28 -14.59 -34.61
C ALA A 23 5.46 -15.26 -33.88
N ASN A 24 6.64 -15.31 -34.51
CA ASN A 24 7.87 -15.85 -33.92
C ASN A 24 8.57 -14.86 -32.96
N GLU A 25 8.28 -13.56 -33.02
CA GLU A 25 8.73 -12.55 -32.05
C GLU A 25 7.90 -12.56 -30.75
N ALA A 26 6.72 -13.18 -30.76
CA ALA A 26 5.94 -13.39 -29.54
C ALA A 26 6.66 -14.40 -28.63
N THR A 27 7.04 -13.95 -27.44
CA THR A 27 7.63 -14.81 -26.39
C THR A 27 6.70 -15.98 -26.10
N LYS A 28 7.18 -17.21 -26.34
CA LYS A 28 6.45 -18.43 -26.00
C LYS A 28 6.19 -18.46 -24.48
N PRO A 29 4.98 -18.85 -24.03
CA PRO A 29 4.79 -19.22 -22.63
C PRO A 29 5.75 -20.36 -22.29
N THR A 30 6.50 -20.21 -21.21
CA THR A 30 7.35 -21.25 -20.65
C THR A 30 6.53 -22.52 -20.43
N THR A 31 6.84 -23.57 -21.18
CA THR A 31 6.30 -24.92 -21.01
C THR A 31 6.80 -25.51 -19.70
N GLY A 32 5.91 -25.68 -18.72
CA GLY A 32 6.18 -26.49 -17.53
C GLY A 32 6.28 -27.98 -17.91
N HIS A 33 7.29 -28.64 -17.37
CA HIS A 33 7.50 -30.09 -17.45
C HIS A 33 6.46 -30.86 -16.60
N PRO A 34 6.28 -32.17 -16.86
CA PRO A 34 5.02 -32.87 -16.64
C PRO A 34 4.80 -33.26 -15.17
N SER A 35 3.70 -32.80 -14.58
CA SER A 35 3.17 -33.37 -13.34
C SER A 35 2.34 -34.61 -13.67
N GLY A 36 2.93 -35.77 -13.39
CA GLY A 36 2.21 -37.04 -13.37
C GLY A 36 1.23 -37.11 -12.19
N ASN A 37 0.09 -37.74 -12.48
CA ASN A 37 -0.93 -38.30 -11.59
C ASN A 37 -1.60 -37.38 -10.58
N GLY A 38 -2.88 -37.14 -10.86
CA GLY A 38 -3.74 -36.27 -10.09
C GLY A 38 -4.18 -36.86 -8.75
N GLN A 39 -4.41 -35.94 -7.83
CA GLN A 39 -5.47 -36.00 -6.84
C GLN A 39 -5.99 -34.59 -6.70
N ALA A 40 -7.26 -34.40 -7.05
CA ALA A 40 -7.98 -33.15 -6.90
C ALA A 40 -8.05 -32.81 -5.40
N ALA A 41 -7.52 -31.65 -5.01
CA ALA A 41 -7.63 -31.11 -3.67
C ALA A 41 -8.48 -29.82 -3.72
N SER A 42 -9.76 -30.00 -3.43
CA SER A 42 -10.75 -28.98 -3.09
C SER A 42 -10.49 -28.41 -1.70
N GLY A 43 -10.62 -27.09 -1.52
CA GLY A 43 -10.79 -26.50 -0.18
C GLY A 43 -10.30 -25.06 -0.02
N HIS A 44 -11.14 -24.09 -0.39
CA HIS A 44 -11.28 -22.77 0.27
C HIS A 44 -12.72 -22.32 0.01
N GLY A 45 -13.42 -21.82 1.04
CA GLY A 45 -14.86 -21.54 1.10
C GLY A 45 -15.46 -21.06 -0.23
N SER A 46 -15.86 -22.02 -1.06
CA SER A 46 -16.40 -21.75 -2.37
C SER A 46 -17.82 -21.26 -2.15
N PHE A 47 -18.17 -20.13 -2.76
CA PHE A 47 -19.55 -19.90 -3.16
C PHE A 47 -20.02 -21.19 -3.86
N ASP A 48 -20.85 -21.97 -3.17
CA ASP A 48 -21.34 -23.26 -3.65
C ASP A 48 -22.35 -22.96 -4.74
N LEU A 49 -21.83 -22.84 -5.97
CA LEU A 49 -22.62 -22.47 -7.13
C LEU A 49 -23.70 -23.52 -7.38
N GLU A 50 -23.43 -24.79 -7.09
CA GLU A 50 -24.38 -25.89 -7.25
C GLU A 50 -25.53 -25.79 -6.24
N ALA A 51 -25.22 -25.59 -4.95
CA ALA A 51 -26.24 -25.36 -3.93
C ALA A 51 -27.04 -24.08 -4.22
N TRP A 52 -26.36 -23.02 -4.63
CA TRP A 52 -27.00 -21.74 -4.97
C TRP A 52 -27.91 -21.87 -6.20
N ILE A 53 -27.48 -22.58 -7.25
CA ILE A 53 -28.30 -22.85 -8.43
C ILE A 53 -29.49 -23.73 -8.05
N ALA A 54 -29.30 -24.75 -7.20
CA ALA A 54 -30.40 -25.59 -6.75
C ALA A 54 -31.47 -24.79 -5.98
N GLU A 55 -31.06 -23.77 -5.23
CA GLU A 55 -31.96 -22.90 -4.46
C GLU A 55 -32.65 -21.84 -5.34
N HIS A 56 -31.90 -21.12 -6.17
CA HIS A 56 -32.41 -19.91 -6.85
C HIS A 56 -32.75 -20.14 -8.33
N CYS A 57 -32.23 -21.20 -8.94
CA CYS A 57 -32.43 -21.54 -10.34
C CYS A 57 -32.66 -23.07 -10.54
N PRO A 58 -33.61 -23.69 -9.82
CA PRO A 58 -33.74 -25.16 -9.71
C PRO A 58 -33.94 -25.87 -11.05
N ASP A 59 -34.53 -25.19 -12.04
CA ASP A 59 -34.79 -25.76 -13.37
C ASP A 59 -33.59 -25.64 -14.34
N ALA A 60 -32.45 -25.11 -13.90
CA ALA A 60 -31.27 -24.94 -14.73
C ALA A 60 -30.60 -26.29 -15.05
N ARG A 61 -30.24 -26.49 -16.33
CA ARG A 61 -29.66 -27.77 -16.79
C ARG A 61 -28.16 -27.65 -17.01
N LEU A 62 -27.38 -28.45 -16.28
CA LEU A 62 -25.92 -28.50 -16.42
C LEU A 62 -25.49 -29.12 -17.75
N LYS A 63 -24.56 -28.45 -18.43
CA LYS A 63 -23.80 -28.94 -19.59
C LYS A 63 -22.32 -28.71 -19.32
N ARG A 64 -21.53 -29.78 -19.40
CA ARG A 64 -20.06 -29.73 -19.28
C ARG A 64 -19.42 -29.50 -20.65
N THR A 65 -18.42 -28.64 -20.71
CA THR A 65 -17.68 -28.26 -21.92
C THR A 65 -16.17 -28.29 -21.66
N SER A 66 -15.35 -28.17 -22.71
CA SER A 66 -13.88 -28.08 -22.57
C SER A 66 -13.42 -26.87 -21.76
N ASP A 67 -14.22 -25.80 -21.75
CA ASP A 67 -13.86 -24.51 -21.14
C ASP A 67 -14.47 -24.33 -19.73
N GLY A 68 -15.20 -25.33 -19.24
CA GLY A 68 -15.84 -25.35 -17.92
C GLY A 68 -17.28 -25.88 -17.94
N GLU A 69 -18.07 -25.45 -16.98
CA GLU A 69 -19.45 -25.88 -16.76
C GLU A 69 -20.44 -24.76 -17.08
N VAL A 70 -21.57 -25.11 -17.69
CA VAL A 70 -22.62 -24.16 -18.08
C VAL A 70 -23.98 -24.70 -17.68
N TRP A 71 -24.71 -23.98 -16.84
CA TRP A 71 -26.10 -24.27 -16.48
C TRP A 71 -27.03 -23.42 -17.35
N VAL A 72 -27.83 -24.07 -18.19
CA VAL A 72 -28.76 -23.42 -19.10
C VAL A 72 -30.10 -23.21 -18.41
N LEU A 73 -30.56 -21.96 -18.35
CA LEU A 73 -31.82 -21.57 -17.74
C LEU A 73 -32.95 -21.73 -18.77
N PRO A 74 -34.07 -22.41 -18.46
CA PRO A 74 -35.17 -22.60 -19.39
C PRO A 74 -35.86 -21.29 -19.78
N VAL A 75 -35.91 -20.34 -18.84
CA VAL A 75 -36.42 -18.97 -18.99
C VAL A 75 -35.37 -18.00 -18.47
N CYS A 76 -35.20 -16.87 -19.15
CA CYS A 76 -34.28 -15.82 -18.71
C CYS A 76 -34.77 -15.14 -17.42
N ALA A 77 -33.87 -14.98 -16.45
CA ALA A 77 -34.19 -14.32 -15.18
C ALA A 77 -34.50 -12.82 -15.31
N TRP A 78 -34.10 -12.19 -16.42
CA TRP A 78 -34.31 -10.75 -16.66
C TRP A 78 -35.52 -10.41 -17.53
N ASP A 79 -36.06 -11.40 -18.27
CA ASP A 79 -37.19 -11.20 -19.17
C ASP A 79 -37.88 -12.54 -19.43
N ALA A 80 -39.12 -12.69 -18.95
CA ALA A 80 -39.87 -13.93 -19.05
C ALA A 80 -40.25 -14.33 -20.50
N SER A 81 -40.21 -13.39 -21.45
CA SER A 81 -40.45 -13.69 -22.86
C SER A 81 -39.28 -14.43 -23.54
N HIS A 82 -38.07 -14.32 -22.96
CA HIS A 82 -36.89 -15.01 -23.44
C HIS A 82 -36.85 -16.45 -22.91
N THR A 83 -37.36 -17.38 -23.71
CA THR A 83 -37.42 -18.81 -23.41
C THR A 83 -36.42 -19.61 -24.26
N GLY A 84 -36.39 -20.95 -24.11
CA GLY A 84 -35.65 -21.84 -25.01
C GLY A 84 -34.15 -21.96 -24.73
N GLY A 85 -33.71 -21.74 -23.49
CA GLY A 85 -32.30 -21.95 -23.12
C GLY A 85 -31.35 -20.85 -23.60
N CYS A 86 -31.87 -19.64 -23.84
CA CYS A 86 -31.08 -18.50 -24.30
C CYS A 86 -30.27 -17.82 -23.18
N ALA A 87 -30.60 -18.09 -21.91
CA ALA A 87 -29.88 -17.60 -20.73
C ALA A 87 -29.10 -18.74 -20.04
N HIS A 88 -27.95 -18.42 -19.45
CA HIS A 88 -27.11 -19.41 -18.78
C HIS A 88 -26.27 -18.81 -17.66
N ILE A 89 -25.85 -19.69 -16.75
CA ILE A 89 -24.81 -19.48 -15.74
C ILE A 89 -23.60 -20.31 -16.17
N SER A 90 -22.38 -19.82 -15.98
CA SER A 90 -21.15 -20.52 -16.36
C SER A 90 -20.12 -20.45 -15.25
N ARG A 91 -19.39 -21.55 -15.06
CA ARG A 91 -18.18 -21.62 -14.24
C ARG A 91 -17.03 -22.11 -15.11
N ARG A 92 -16.08 -21.23 -15.38
CA ARG A 92 -14.88 -21.57 -16.19
C ARG A 92 -13.94 -22.47 -15.39
N THR A 93 -13.01 -23.16 -16.08
CA THR A 93 -11.99 -24.02 -15.45
C THR A 93 -11.09 -23.29 -14.44
N ASN A 94 -10.98 -21.96 -14.54
CA ASN A 94 -10.27 -21.11 -13.58
C ASN A 94 -11.15 -20.62 -12.41
N GLY A 95 -12.37 -21.14 -12.26
CA GLY A 95 -13.30 -20.82 -11.18
C GLY A 95 -14.14 -19.56 -11.37
N VAL A 96 -13.97 -18.80 -12.46
CA VAL A 96 -14.76 -17.58 -12.70
C VAL A 96 -16.21 -17.93 -13.00
N ILE A 97 -17.14 -17.33 -12.25
CA ILE A 97 -18.58 -17.46 -12.42
C ILE A 97 -19.11 -16.28 -13.25
N GLY A 98 -19.97 -16.57 -14.22
CA GLY A 98 -20.63 -15.58 -15.06
C GLY A 98 -22.06 -15.98 -15.37
N ALA A 99 -22.90 -15.02 -15.76
CA ALA A 99 -24.21 -15.29 -16.33
C ALA A 99 -24.43 -14.40 -17.56
N ALA A 100 -25.17 -14.89 -18.55
CA ALA A 100 -25.50 -14.12 -19.75
C ALA A 100 -26.75 -14.64 -20.45
N CYS A 101 -27.40 -13.78 -21.23
CA CYS A 101 -28.48 -14.12 -22.17
C CYS A 101 -28.10 -13.65 -23.58
N LYS A 102 -28.54 -14.39 -24.61
CA LYS A 102 -28.19 -14.14 -26.02
C LYS A 102 -28.95 -12.98 -26.69
N HIS A 103 -29.93 -12.38 -26.02
CA HIS A 103 -30.73 -11.30 -26.58
C HIS A 103 -30.14 -9.92 -26.29
N ASN A 104 -30.22 -9.01 -27.27
CA ASN A 104 -29.70 -7.64 -27.15
C ASN A 104 -30.35 -6.83 -26.02
N SER A 105 -31.62 -7.09 -25.70
CA SER A 105 -32.33 -6.47 -24.57
C SER A 105 -31.74 -6.84 -23.20
N CYS A 106 -30.94 -7.91 -23.11
CA CYS A 106 -30.21 -8.31 -21.91
C CYS A 106 -28.74 -7.83 -21.91
N ALA A 107 -28.35 -6.94 -22.83
CA ALA A 107 -26.98 -6.42 -22.87
C ALA A 107 -26.60 -5.75 -21.55
N GLY A 108 -25.43 -6.10 -21.01
CA GLY A 108 -24.94 -5.61 -19.72
C GLY A 108 -25.47 -6.35 -18.48
N LYS A 109 -26.31 -7.38 -18.65
CA LYS A 109 -26.74 -8.25 -17.55
C LYS A 109 -25.75 -9.39 -17.33
N GLY A 110 -25.14 -9.44 -16.15
CA GLY A 110 -24.12 -10.40 -15.77
C GLY A 110 -24.47 -11.17 -14.49
N TRP A 111 -23.43 -11.71 -13.84
CA TRP A 111 -23.60 -12.55 -12.64
C TRP A 111 -24.31 -11.82 -11.49
N HIS A 112 -23.95 -10.57 -11.21
CA HIS A 112 -24.58 -9.82 -10.12
C HIS A 112 -26.02 -9.42 -10.44
N GLU A 113 -26.32 -9.06 -11.69
CA GLU A 113 -27.67 -8.73 -12.12
C GLU A 113 -28.58 -9.96 -12.14
N LEU A 114 -28.01 -11.16 -12.33
CA LEU A 114 -28.74 -12.40 -12.13
C LEU A 114 -29.14 -12.54 -10.66
N ARG A 115 -28.18 -12.38 -9.73
CA ARG A 115 -28.44 -12.45 -8.29
C ARG A 115 -29.44 -11.39 -7.83
N ASP A 116 -29.42 -10.19 -8.41
CA ASP A 116 -30.44 -9.16 -8.15
C ASP A 116 -31.85 -9.61 -8.52
N ALA A 117 -31.97 -10.38 -9.60
CA ALA A 117 -33.26 -10.86 -10.10
C ALA A 117 -33.80 -12.06 -9.31
N VAL A 118 -32.92 -12.91 -8.76
CA VAL A 118 -33.33 -14.21 -8.18
C VAL A 118 -32.99 -14.41 -6.71
N GLU A 119 -32.19 -13.53 -6.09
CA GLU A 119 -31.75 -13.64 -4.68
C GLU A 119 -32.08 -12.37 -3.88
N PRO A 120 -33.33 -12.15 -3.46
CA PRO A 120 -33.72 -10.93 -2.73
C PRO A 120 -32.88 -10.70 -1.46
N GLY A 121 -32.37 -9.47 -1.30
CA GLY A 121 -31.60 -9.08 -0.10
C GLY A 121 -30.15 -9.58 -0.05
N TRP A 122 -29.64 -10.21 -1.12
CA TRP A 122 -28.23 -10.66 -1.16
C TRP A 122 -27.23 -9.51 -1.03
N ARG A 123 -27.64 -8.30 -1.41
CA ARG A 123 -26.87 -7.05 -1.24
C ARG A 123 -26.89 -6.52 0.19
N ASP A 124 -27.90 -6.92 0.98
CA ASP A 124 -28.14 -6.43 2.34
C ASP A 124 -27.52 -7.31 3.43
N ARG A 125 -26.99 -8.49 3.07
CA ARG A 125 -26.18 -9.34 3.96
C ARG A 125 -24.79 -8.72 4.21
N ARG A 126 -24.74 -7.64 5.01
CA ARG A 126 -23.61 -7.41 5.93
C ARG A 126 -23.72 -8.43 7.07
N PRO A 127 -22.65 -9.07 7.54
CA PRO A 127 -22.72 -9.79 8.80
C PRO A 127 -22.92 -8.79 9.94
N SER A 128 -24.12 -8.77 10.53
CA SER A 128 -24.32 -8.25 11.88
C SER A 128 -23.63 -9.19 12.86
N ARG A 129 -22.90 -8.62 13.82
CA ARG A 129 -21.89 -9.28 14.64
C ARG A 129 -22.46 -10.09 15.83
N VAL A 130 -23.63 -10.69 15.68
CA VAL A 130 -24.30 -11.46 16.74
C VAL A 130 -25.02 -12.62 16.07
N ASP A 131 -24.87 -13.84 16.62
CA ASP A 131 -25.46 -15.12 16.17
C ASP A 131 -24.61 -15.98 15.21
N ALA A 132 -23.46 -16.45 15.70
CA ALA A 132 -22.80 -17.65 15.18
C ALA A 132 -22.16 -18.47 16.31
N VAL A 133 -22.99 -18.98 17.21
CA VAL A 133 -22.65 -20.12 18.07
C VAL A 133 -23.72 -21.17 17.81
N HIS A 134 -23.37 -22.17 16.99
CA HIS A 134 -23.70 -23.59 17.14
C HIS A 134 -23.59 -24.37 15.81
N GLY A 135 -22.62 -25.28 15.73
CA GLY A 135 -22.86 -26.63 15.18
C GLY A 135 -22.03 -27.10 13.98
N ALA A 136 -21.42 -28.28 14.19
CA ALA A 136 -20.85 -29.26 13.23
C ALA A 136 -19.40 -29.00 12.74
N THR A 137 -18.33 -29.55 13.36
CA THR A 137 -17.83 -30.96 13.45
C THR A 137 -17.51 -31.64 12.11
N GLY A 138 -16.23 -31.95 11.87
CA GLY A 138 -15.79 -32.97 10.90
C GLY A 138 -14.40 -32.74 10.31
N ASP A 139 -13.44 -33.58 10.69
CA ASP A 139 -12.00 -33.48 10.43
C ASP A 139 -11.55 -33.60 8.96
N GLY A 140 -10.46 -32.90 8.63
CA GLY A 140 -9.69 -33.05 7.39
C GLY A 140 -8.47 -32.14 7.38
N GLN A 141 -7.33 -32.60 7.90
CA GLN A 141 -6.09 -31.84 8.07
C GLN A 141 -5.47 -31.42 6.73
N GLY A 142 -5.67 -30.16 6.36
CA GLY A 142 -4.83 -29.38 5.45
C GLY A 142 -4.46 -28.07 6.16
N LYS A 143 -3.18 -27.67 6.14
CA LYS A 143 -2.67 -26.49 6.86
C LYS A 143 -3.37 -25.20 6.40
N ALA A 144 -4.36 -24.76 7.16
CA ALA A 144 -5.02 -23.47 7.04
C ALA A 144 -4.11 -22.33 7.57
N PHE A 145 -3.72 -21.43 6.67
CA PHE A 145 -3.54 -20.03 7.00
C PHE A 145 -4.92 -19.36 6.77
N ASP A 146 -5.67 -19.13 7.84
CA ASP A 146 -6.88 -18.27 7.93
C ASP A 146 -6.90 -17.75 9.38
N GLU A 147 -7.32 -16.55 9.78
CA GLU A 147 -8.13 -15.43 9.24
C GLU A 147 -7.85 -14.27 10.24
N THR A 148 -7.72 -12.98 9.91
CA THR A 148 -8.46 -12.18 8.93
C THR A 148 -7.53 -11.27 8.13
N ASP A 149 -7.58 -11.49 6.82
CA ASP A 149 -6.90 -10.78 5.74
C ASP A 149 -7.86 -9.75 5.11
N GLU A 150 -8.67 -9.09 5.95
CA GLU A 150 -9.75 -8.19 5.48
C GLU A 150 -9.18 -6.85 5.00
N TRP A 151 -9.64 -6.42 3.83
CA TRP A 151 -9.34 -5.09 3.30
C TRP A 151 -9.74 -4.02 4.32
N PRO A 152 -8.95 -2.95 4.52
CA PRO A 152 -9.28 -1.92 5.50
C PRO A 152 -10.69 -1.34 5.31
N ALA A 153 -11.34 -1.04 6.43
CA ALA A 153 -12.60 -0.30 6.41
C ALA A 153 -12.41 1.03 5.66
N PRO A 154 -13.46 1.58 5.01
CA PRO A 154 -13.36 2.85 4.31
C PRO A 154 -12.75 3.95 5.21
N LEU A 155 -11.95 4.81 4.59
CA LEU A 155 -11.36 5.97 5.25
C LEU A 155 -12.46 6.85 5.89
N GLY A 156 -12.25 7.23 7.15
CA GLY A 156 -13.19 8.07 7.91
C GLY A 156 -13.48 9.40 7.21
N ASP A 157 -14.70 9.93 7.39
CA ASP A 157 -15.15 11.16 6.74
C ASP A 157 -14.30 12.37 7.16
N GLU A 158 -13.75 12.33 8.38
CA GLU A 158 -12.89 13.35 8.97
C GLU A 158 -11.59 13.54 8.19
N ALA A 159 -11.09 12.49 7.51
CA ALA A 159 -9.92 12.61 6.64
C ALA A 159 -10.17 13.52 5.42
N TYR A 160 -11.43 13.76 5.06
CA TYR A 160 -11.84 14.68 4.00
C TYR A 160 -12.07 16.11 4.53
N HIS A 161 -11.32 16.51 5.55
CA HIS A 161 -11.33 17.87 6.08
C HIS A 161 -10.69 18.87 5.11
N GLY A 162 -11.27 20.08 5.07
CA GLY A 162 -10.73 21.25 4.37
C GLY A 162 -10.44 21.07 2.88
N LEU A 163 -9.46 21.83 2.40
CA LEU A 163 -9.12 21.94 0.98
C LEU A 163 -8.87 20.59 0.29
N VAL A 164 -8.16 19.67 0.96
CA VAL A 164 -7.84 18.35 0.41
C VAL A 164 -9.09 17.50 0.25
N GLY A 165 -9.99 17.52 1.24
CA GLY A 165 -11.25 16.80 1.17
C GLY A 165 -12.16 17.30 0.06
N GLU A 166 -12.31 18.62 -0.06
CA GLU A 166 -13.09 19.25 -1.13
C GLU A 166 -12.55 18.88 -2.51
N PHE A 167 -11.22 18.98 -2.71
CA PHE A 167 -10.54 18.59 -3.94
C PHE A 167 -10.80 17.11 -4.30
N VAL A 168 -10.67 16.22 -3.32
CA VAL A 168 -10.88 14.77 -3.53
C VAL A 168 -12.34 14.48 -3.86
N ARG A 169 -13.30 15.10 -3.15
CA ARG A 169 -14.74 14.94 -3.40
C ARG A 169 -15.13 15.45 -4.79
N ALA A 170 -14.48 16.51 -5.28
CA ALA A 170 -14.68 17.03 -6.63
C ALA A 170 -14.09 16.11 -7.72
N ILE A 171 -12.91 15.52 -7.49
CA ILE A 171 -12.24 14.68 -8.50
C ILE A 171 -12.77 13.25 -8.53
N ALA A 172 -13.07 12.67 -7.37
CA ALA A 172 -13.39 11.25 -7.22
C ALA A 172 -14.49 10.77 -8.19
N PRO A 173 -15.59 11.51 -8.46
CA PRO A 173 -16.59 11.12 -9.46
C PRO A 173 -16.03 10.91 -10.87
N HIS A 174 -15.00 11.68 -11.23
CA HIS A 174 -14.44 11.79 -12.58
C HIS A 174 -13.13 11.02 -12.77
N THR A 175 -12.74 10.16 -11.83
CA THR A 175 -11.54 9.32 -11.92
C THR A 175 -11.81 7.90 -11.43
N GLU A 176 -10.98 6.96 -11.87
CA GLU A 176 -10.95 5.58 -11.37
C GLU A 176 -10.04 5.41 -10.16
N SER A 177 -9.32 6.46 -9.78
CA SER A 177 -8.45 6.48 -8.62
C SER A 177 -9.23 6.29 -7.32
N ASP A 178 -8.60 5.62 -6.36
CA ASP A 178 -9.09 5.55 -4.99
C ASP A 178 -9.03 6.94 -4.33
N ALA A 179 -10.04 7.29 -3.54
CA ALA A 179 -10.04 8.52 -2.75
C ALA A 179 -8.89 8.52 -1.72
N VAL A 180 -8.57 7.36 -1.15
CA VAL A 180 -7.42 7.19 -0.26
C VAL A 180 -6.11 7.55 -0.96
N ALA A 181 -5.94 7.08 -2.20
CA ALA A 181 -4.75 7.37 -2.99
C ALA A 181 -4.64 8.86 -3.34
N LEU A 182 -5.77 9.55 -3.55
CA LEU A 182 -5.80 10.99 -3.79
C LEU A 182 -5.44 11.77 -2.52
N ILE A 183 -6.04 11.45 -1.37
CA ILE A 183 -5.73 12.09 -0.08
C ILE A 183 -4.25 11.90 0.28
N ALA A 184 -3.78 10.65 0.33
CA ALA A 184 -2.42 10.34 0.76
C ALA A 184 -1.38 11.05 -0.12
N GLN A 185 -1.51 10.97 -1.45
CA GLN A 185 -0.56 11.64 -2.34
C GLN A 185 -0.62 13.15 -2.25
N THR A 186 -1.82 13.73 -2.11
CA THR A 186 -1.98 15.19 -2.01
C THR A 186 -1.37 15.72 -0.72
N LEU A 187 -1.67 15.10 0.45
CA LEU A 187 -1.07 15.50 1.72
C LEU A 187 0.46 15.42 1.69
N THR A 188 1.02 14.34 1.13
CA THR A 188 2.47 14.17 0.97
C THR A 188 3.09 15.25 0.08
N ALA A 189 2.46 15.56 -1.06
CA ALA A 189 2.97 16.58 -1.97
C ALA A 189 2.83 18.00 -1.40
N VAL A 190 1.74 18.29 -0.70
CA VAL A 190 1.53 19.56 0.02
C VAL A 190 2.58 19.75 1.11
N GLY A 191 2.78 18.73 1.94
CA GLY A 191 3.80 18.74 2.97
C GLY A 191 5.20 18.96 2.40
N ASN A 192 5.50 18.43 1.21
CA ASN A 192 6.76 18.66 0.53
C ASN A 192 6.91 20.06 -0.06
N VAL A 193 5.91 20.56 -0.80
CA VAL A 193 5.99 21.87 -1.47
C VAL A 193 6.07 23.02 -0.47
N ILE A 194 5.48 22.87 0.73
CA ILE A 194 5.63 23.85 1.83
C ILE A 194 7.10 23.99 2.25
N GLY A 195 7.86 22.90 2.30
CA GLY A 195 9.26 22.90 2.73
C GLY A 195 9.45 22.98 4.24
N ARG A 196 10.62 23.48 4.66
CA ARG A 196 11.08 23.52 6.07
C ARG A 196 10.81 24.86 6.75
N THR A 197 9.59 25.37 6.62
CA THR A 197 9.20 26.70 7.11
C THR A 197 8.23 26.65 8.29
N ALA A 198 7.34 25.67 8.30
CA ALA A 198 6.42 25.39 9.41
C ALA A 198 6.73 24.03 10.04
N PHE A 199 6.74 23.95 11.37
CA PHE A 199 7.10 22.74 12.10
C PHE A 199 6.36 22.62 13.43
N PHE A 200 6.20 21.40 13.92
CA PHE A 200 5.94 21.16 15.34
C PHE A 200 7.23 20.74 16.04
N ARG A 201 7.28 20.94 17.36
CA ARG A 201 8.43 20.55 18.19
C ARG A 201 8.07 19.36 19.06
N ALA A 202 8.92 18.34 19.03
CA ALA A 202 8.91 17.24 20.00
C ALA A 202 10.28 17.27 20.71
N GLU A 203 10.27 17.55 22.01
CA GLU A 203 11.49 17.81 22.79
C GLU A 203 12.40 18.87 22.12
N ALA A 204 13.61 18.50 21.72
CA ALA A 204 14.57 19.39 21.06
C ALA A 204 14.39 19.44 19.52
N ASP A 205 13.68 18.46 18.94
CA ASP A 205 13.63 18.22 17.51
C ASP A 205 12.49 18.95 16.82
N ARG A 206 12.75 19.40 15.58
CA ARG A 206 11.77 20.03 14.71
C ARG A 206 11.28 19.02 13.67
N HIS A 207 9.97 18.84 13.62
CA HIS A 207 9.33 17.96 12.65
C HIS A 207 8.53 18.80 11.64
N PHE A 208 8.87 18.65 10.37
CA PHE A 208 8.23 19.34 9.25
C PHE A 208 7.18 18.43 8.58
N GLY A 209 6.41 18.99 7.63
CA GLY A 209 5.32 18.28 6.96
C GLY A 209 5.75 17.20 5.96
N ASN A 210 7.02 16.80 5.87
CA ASN A 210 7.43 15.77 4.92
C ASN A 210 6.92 14.37 5.32
N LEU A 211 6.29 13.68 4.37
CA LEU A 211 5.75 12.34 4.55
C LEU A 211 6.39 11.37 3.54
N ASP A 212 6.60 10.13 3.96
CA ASP A 212 6.88 9.03 3.05
C ASP A 212 5.66 8.11 3.05
N ILE A 213 5.14 7.76 1.87
CA ILE A 213 3.96 6.92 1.72
C ILE A 213 4.20 5.82 0.70
N CYS A 214 3.49 4.71 0.87
CA CYS A 214 3.45 3.66 -0.15
C CYS A 214 2.01 3.17 -0.36
N LEU A 215 1.54 3.27 -1.61
CA LEU A 215 0.23 2.78 -2.04
C LEU A 215 0.33 1.29 -2.39
N VAL A 216 -0.34 0.46 -1.59
CA VAL A 216 -0.37 -0.99 -1.72
C VAL A 216 -1.65 -1.42 -2.42
N GLY A 217 -1.54 -1.92 -3.64
CA GLY A 217 -2.67 -2.48 -4.39
C GLY A 217 -2.72 -4.01 -4.32
N THR A 218 -3.91 -4.60 -4.47
CA THR A 218 -4.04 -6.05 -4.68
C THR A 218 -3.45 -6.51 -6.01
N THR A 219 -3.51 -5.64 -7.02
CA THR A 219 -2.95 -5.89 -8.35
C THR A 219 -2.34 -4.61 -8.92
N SER A 220 -1.61 -4.72 -10.03
CA SER A 220 -1.11 -3.58 -10.81
C SER A 220 -2.23 -2.67 -11.36
N LYS A 221 -3.49 -3.14 -11.37
CA LYS A 221 -4.66 -2.43 -11.93
C LYS A 221 -5.30 -1.41 -10.98
N ALA A 222 -4.72 -1.14 -9.81
CA ALA A 222 -5.28 -0.23 -8.80
C ALA A 222 -5.26 1.27 -9.17
N ARG A 223 -4.86 1.66 -10.40
CA ARG A 223 -4.85 3.05 -10.90
C ARG A 223 -4.10 4.07 -10.02
N LYS A 224 -3.09 3.61 -9.28
CA LYS A 224 -2.20 4.43 -8.43
C LYS A 224 -1.47 5.53 -9.21
N GLY A 225 -1.09 5.24 -10.47
CA GLY A 225 -0.50 6.24 -11.37
C GLY A 225 -1.45 7.37 -11.76
N SER A 226 -2.76 7.09 -11.88
CA SER A 226 -3.75 8.10 -12.21
C SER A 226 -3.96 9.10 -11.07
N SER A 227 -3.91 8.67 -9.81
CA SER A 227 -3.97 9.58 -8.65
C SER A 227 -2.73 10.46 -8.57
N ALA A 228 -1.55 9.91 -8.91
CA ALA A 228 -0.32 10.72 -9.00
C ALA A 228 -0.44 11.81 -10.07
N GLY A 229 -1.08 11.54 -11.20
CA GLY A 229 -1.35 12.54 -12.24
C GLY A 229 -2.24 13.69 -11.74
N GLN A 230 -3.30 13.38 -10.98
CA GLN A 230 -4.20 14.41 -10.41
C GLN A 230 -3.49 15.26 -9.34
N MET A 231 -2.72 14.63 -8.45
CA MET A 231 -1.90 15.35 -7.48
C MET A 231 -0.88 16.26 -8.18
N LYS A 232 -0.13 15.74 -9.16
CA LYS A 232 0.89 16.52 -9.89
C LYS A 232 0.27 17.73 -10.59
N ARG A 233 -0.93 17.57 -11.15
CA ARG A 233 -1.67 18.66 -11.80
C ARG A 233 -1.98 19.78 -10.82
N LEU A 234 -2.48 19.46 -9.63
CA LEU A 234 -2.77 20.44 -8.58
C LEU A 234 -1.50 21.18 -8.13
N VAL A 235 -0.44 20.46 -7.75
CA VAL A 235 0.76 21.09 -7.16
C VAL A 235 1.61 21.84 -8.20
N ARG A 236 1.55 21.47 -9.47
CA ARG A 236 2.20 22.23 -10.56
C ARG A 236 1.58 23.61 -10.76
N GLY A 237 0.28 23.76 -10.47
CA GLY A 237 -0.38 25.06 -10.44
C GLY A 237 0.13 25.97 -9.30
N VAL A 238 0.76 25.41 -8.27
CA VAL A 238 1.20 26.13 -7.07
C VAL A 238 2.65 26.60 -7.18
N ASP A 239 3.56 25.70 -7.50
CA ASP A 239 4.99 25.97 -7.66
C ASP A 239 5.52 25.17 -8.85
N ARG A 240 5.50 25.80 -10.04
CA ARG A 240 5.88 25.14 -11.29
C ARG A 240 7.36 24.77 -11.35
N ALA A 241 8.24 25.63 -10.83
CA ALA A 241 9.69 25.37 -10.86
C ALA A 241 10.01 24.13 -10.00
N TRP A 242 9.46 24.07 -8.79
CA TRP A 242 9.57 22.89 -7.95
C TRP A 242 8.93 21.65 -8.59
N ALA A 243 7.71 21.77 -9.14
CA ALA A 243 7.02 20.63 -9.73
C ALA A 243 7.76 20.04 -10.95
N ASP A 244 8.43 20.88 -11.74
CA ASP A 244 9.12 20.47 -12.96
C ASP A 244 10.56 19.96 -12.67
N GLU A 245 11.25 20.49 -11.65
CA GLU A 245 12.66 20.18 -11.37
C GLU A 245 12.90 19.30 -10.14
N HIS A 246 11.94 19.26 -9.20
CA HIS A 246 12.09 18.63 -7.88
C HIS A 246 11.05 17.55 -7.58
N VAL A 247 10.19 17.21 -8.54
CA VAL A 247 9.33 16.01 -8.49
C VAL A 247 9.94 14.94 -9.40
N LEU A 248 10.76 14.06 -8.82
CA LEU A 248 11.61 13.13 -9.56
C LEU A 248 11.20 11.67 -9.38
N SER A 249 11.81 10.79 -10.17
CA SER A 249 11.75 9.32 -10.05
C SER A 249 13.13 8.74 -10.35
N GLY A 250 13.30 7.43 -10.18
CA GLY A 250 14.57 6.74 -10.42
C GLY A 250 15.42 6.55 -9.16
N LEU A 251 14.78 6.43 -8.00
CA LEU A 251 15.44 6.21 -6.72
C LEU A 251 16.22 4.88 -6.73
N SER A 252 17.55 4.99 -6.76
CA SER A 252 18.45 3.86 -7.01
C SER A 252 19.53 3.67 -5.95
N SER A 253 20.16 4.75 -5.47
CA SER A 253 21.17 4.71 -4.42
C SER A 253 21.03 5.86 -3.44
N GLY A 254 21.60 5.69 -2.24
CA GLY A 254 21.62 6.75 -1.24
C GLY A 254 22.43 7.95 -1.69
N GLU A 255 23.56 7.74 -2.37
CA GLU A 255 24.38 8.80 -2.94
C GLU A 255 23.60 9.61 -4.00
N GLY A 256 22.82 8.94 -4.84
CA GLY A 256 21.96 9.60 -5.82
C GLY A 256 20.90 10.47 -5.17
N LEU A 257 20.29 9.98 -4.08
CA LEU A 257 19.32 10.74 -3.29
C LEU A 257 19.96 11.99 -2.66
N ILE A 258 21.17 11.90 -2.10
CA ILE A 258 21.89 13.06 -1.56
C ILE A 258 22.24 14.04 -2.68
N HIS A 259 22.71 13.53 -3.83
CA HIS A 259 23.13 14.35 -4.95
C HIS A 259 22.00 15.26 -5.48
N ALA A 260 20.76 14.76 -5.48
CA ALA A 260 19.58 15.50 -5.91
C ALA A 260 19.28 16.76 -5.07
N VAL A 261 19.82 16.85 -3.85
CA VAL A 261 19.64 17.99 -2.93
C VAL A 261 20.96 18.46 -2.30
N ARG A 262 22.09 18.20 -2.96
CA ARG A 262 23.44 18.39 -2.41
C ARG A 262 23.78 19.85 -2.12
N ASP A 263 24.68 20.03 -1.16
CA ASP A 263 25.30 21.32 -0.86
C ASP A 263 26.32 21.70 -1.93
N PRO A 264 26.63 23.01 -2.08
CA PRO A 264 27.76 23.43 -2.90
C PRO A 264 29.06 22.79 -2.41
N THR A 265 29.96 22.50 -3.34
CA THR A 265 31.30 21.98 -3.03
C THR A 265 32.37 22.93 -3.54
N PHE A 266 33.45 23.05 -2.77
CA PHE A 266 34.57 23.93 -3.07
C PHE A 266 35.85 23.10 -3.19
N LYS A 267 36.74 23.50 -4.10
CA LYS A 267 38.06 22.90 -4.29
C LYS A 267 39.14 23.92 -3.98
N ARG A 268 40.14 23.49 -3.22
CA ARG A 268 41.37 24.27 -3.00
C ARG A 268 42.28 24.11 -4.20
N VAL A 269 42.44 25.16 -5.00
CA VAL A 269 43.35 25.17 -6.15
C VAL A 269 44.60 26.00 -5.82
N PRO A 270 45.79 25.56 -6.26
CA PRO A 270 47.03 26.28 -5.95
C PRO A 270 47.12 27.58 -6.75
N GLN A 271 47.29 28.68 -6.05
CA GLN A 271 47.59 29.98 -6.63
C GLN A 271 49.08 30.04 -6.98
N ARG A 272 49.41 30.37 -8.22
CA ARG A 272 50.80 30.38 -8.72
C ARG A 272 51.28 31.78 -9.06
N ASP A 273 52.54 32.06 -8.75
CA ASP A 273 53.21 33.32 -9.09
C ASP A 273 53.88 33.21 -10.47
N GLY A 274 53.09 33.49 -11.51
CA GLY A 274 53.51 33.44 -12.91
C GLY A 274 52.65 32.51 -13.78
N LYS A 275 52.90 32.53 -15.10
CA LYS A 275 52.15 31.72 -16.07
C LYS A 275 52.76 30.33 -16.21
N GLY A 276 51.95 29.30 -15.97
CA GLY A 276 52.26 27.91 -16.29
C GLY A 276 52.36 26.97 -15.08
N PRO A 277 52.26 25.65 -15.31
CA PRO A 277 52.16 24.64 -14.23
C PRO A 277 53.42 24.48 -13.37
N LYS A 278 54.55 25.10 -13.77
CA LYS A 278 55.82 25.05 -13.03
C LYS A 278 56.07 26.29 -12.15
N ALA A 279 55.23 27.32 -12.21
CA ALA A 279 55.39 28.51 -11.38
C ALA A 279 55.21 28.19 -9.88
N PRO A 280 55.95 28.86 -8.97
CA PRO A 280 55.87 28.61 -7.53
C PRO A 280 54.44 28.78 -7.00
N ILE A 281 54.01 27.88 -6.10
CA ILE A 281 52.72 28.00 -5.42
C ILE A 281 52.88 29.04 -4.31
N VAL A 282 52.15 30.15 -4.41
CA VAL A 282 52.16 31.26 -3.43
C VAL A 282 50.98 31.22 -2.48
N GLY A 283 49.98 30.38 -2.75
CA GLY A 283 48.81 30.23 -1.90
C GLY A 283 47.87 29.16 -2.42
N TYR A 284 46.71 29.06 -1.77
CA TYR A 284 45.59 28.27 -2.24
C TYR A 284 44.36 29.17 -2.23
N GLU A 285 43.59 29.13 -3.31
CA GLU A 285 42.28 29.76 -3.37
C GLU A 285 41.19 28.68 -3.33
N GLU A 286 40.08 28.97 -2.68
CA GLU A 286 38.89 28.12 -2.75
C GLU A 286 38.02 28.56 -3.92
N VAL A 287 37.79 27.63 -4.85
CA VAL A 287 36.95 27.85 -6.02
C VAL A 287 35.75 26.92 -5.93
N GLU A 288 34.56 27.45 -6.20
CA GLU A 288 33.34 26.65 -6.28
C GLU A 288 33.49 25.61 -7.40
N ALA A 289 33.37 24.34 -7.03
CA ALA A 289 33.47 23.22 -7.96
C ALA A 289 32.09 22.73 -8.41
N ASP A 290 31.08 22.90 -7.57
CA ASP A 290 29.67 22.61 -7.84
C ASP A 290 28.82 23.57 -7.00
N ALA A 291 27.91 24.30 -7.63
CA ALA A 291 27.00 25.23 -6.95
C ALA A 291 25.98 24.52 -6.03
N GLY A 292 25.85 23.19 -6.16
CA GLY A 292 24.88 22.39 -5.44
C GLY A 292 23.45 22.68 -5.88
N VAL A 293 22.49 22.24 -5.06
CA VAL A 293 21.06 22.48 -5.28
C VAL A 293 20.56 23.45 -4.22
N LYS A 294 20.00 24.57 -4.68
CA LYS A 294 19.47 25.63 -3.80
C LYS A 294 18.15 25.25 -3.17
N ASP A 295 17.21 24.76 -3.97
CA ASP A 295 15.94 24.24 -3.45
C ASP A 295 16.17 22.83 -2.89
N LYS A 296 16.01 22.71 -1.58
CA LYS A 296 16.24 21.47 -0.85
C LYS A 296 15.01 20.57 -0.79
N ARG A 297 13.88 20.99 -1.38
CA ARG A 297 12.68 20.18 -1.51
C ARG A 297 12.87 19.13 -2.60
N LEU A 298 12.43 17.92 -2.34
CA LEU A 298 12.44 16.82 -3.30
C LEU A 298 11.27 15.88 -3.00
N LEU A 299 10.39 15.69 -3.99
CA LEU A 299 9.34 14.69 -3.95
C LEU A 299 9.70 13.56 -4.93
N VAL A 300 9.98 12.37 -4.41
CA VAL A 300 10.28 11.20 -5.22
C VAL A 300 9.00 10.41 -5.46
N VAL A 301 8.64 10.14 -6.71
CA VAL A 301 7.46 9.36 -7.09
C VAL A 301 7.88 8.10 -7.83
N GLU A 302 7.76 6.96 -7.18
CA GLU A 302 8.13 5.65 -7.70
C GLU A 302 6.89 4.83 -8.04
N SER A 303 6.57 4.72 -9.34
CA SER A 303 5.46 3.88 -9.81
C SER A 303 5.67 2.38 -9.57
N GLU A 304 6.92 1.97 -9.33
CA GLU A 304 7.33 0.61 -9.03
C GLU A 304 8.30 0.58 -7.84
N PHE A 305 7.75 0.72 -6.63
CA PHE A 305 8.54 0.70 -5.41
C PHE A 305 9.25 -0.65 -5.17
N SER A 306 8.82 -1.73 -5.83
CA SER A 306 9.51 -3.02 -5.83
C SER A 306 10.93 -2.92 -6.38
N SER A 307 11.18 -2.04 -7.35
CA SER A 307 12.52 -1.76 -7.88
C SER A 307 13.39 -1.10 -6.81
N VAL A 308 12.85 -0.15 -6.04
CA VAL A 308 13.57 0.51 -4.93
C VAL A 308 13.98 -0.51 -3.86
N LEU A 309 13.06 -1.37 -3.43
CA LEU A 309 13.36 -2.43 -2.46
C LEU A 309 14.48 -3.36 -2.96
N LYS A 310 14.45 -3.77 -4.24
CA LYS A 310 15.53 -4.57 -4.85
C LYS A 310 16.87 -3.84 -4.88
N GLN A 311 16.88 -2.52 -5.07
CA GLN A 311 18.12 -1.74 -5.01
C GLN A 311 18.71 -1.73 -3.60
N MET A 312 17.88 -1.63 -2.56
CA MET A 312 18.32 -1.67 -1.16
C MET A 312 18.98 -3.00 -0.79
N LEU A 313 18.57 -4.11 -1.44
CA LEU A 313 19.19 -5.42 -1.24
C LEU A 313 20.59 -5.56 -1.83
N ARG A 314 21.03 -4.62 -2.68
CA ARG A 314 22.36 -4.67 -3.27
C ARG A 314 23.42 -4.38 -2.22
N GLU A 315 24.45 -5.22 -2.18
CA GLU A 315 25.59 -5.04 -1.29
C GLU A 315 26.19 -3.63 -1.46
N ARG A 316 26.46 -2.95 -0.34
CA ARG A 316 26.99 -1.58 -0.25
C ARG A 316 26.01 -0.45 -0.65
N ASN A 317 24.76 -0.73 -0.99
CA ASN A 317 23.77 0.34 -1.16
C ASN A 317 23.32 0.88 0.21
N ILE A 318 23.51 2.18 0.43
CA ILE A 318 23.14 2.85 1.69
C ILE A 318 21.75 3.50 1.64
N LEU A 319 20.97 3.27 0.57
CA LEU A 319 19.70 3.95 0.33
C LEU A 319 18.72 3.87 1.51
N SER A 320 18.54 2.70 2.12
CA SER A 320 17.68 2.55 3.30
C SER A 320 18.10 3.48 4.46
N ALA A 321 19.41 3.59 4.72
CA ALA A 321 19.93 4.48 5.76
C ALA A 321 19.70 5.96 5.42
N ILE A 322 19.90 6.35 4.17
CA ILE A 322 19.71 7.74 3.73
C ILE A 322 18.23 8.14 3.75
N ILE A 323 17.29 7.25 3.37
CA ILE A 323 15.85 7.53 3.48
C ILE A 323 15.45 7.77 4.93
N ARG A 324 15.92 6.93 5.86
CA ARG A 324 15.63 7.11 7.30
C ARG A 324 16.15 8.45 7.82
N GLN A 325 17.38 8.83 7.46
CA GLN A 325 17.96 10.13 7.82
C GLN A 325 17.23 11.31 7.18
N ALA A 326 16.77 11.16 5.94
CA ALA A 326 16.01 12.18 5.22
C ALA A 326 14.67 12.48 5.90
N TRP A 327 14.01 11.43 6.39
CA TRP A 327 12.78 11.57 7.16
C TRP A 327 13.04 12.17 8.55
N ASP A 328 14.11 11.76 9.24
CA ASP A 328 14.41 12.19 10.62
C ASP A 328 14.90 13.65 10.72
N SER A 329 15.90 14.04 9.92
CA SER A 329 16.55 15.35 10.06
C SER A 329 16.63 16.15 8.76
N GLY A 330 16.87 15.48 7.63
CA GLY A 330 17.21 16.13 6.36
C GLY A 330 18.70 16.46 6.19
N ASP A 331 19.54 16.17 7.18
CA ASP A 331 20.99 16.34 7.07
C ASP A 331 21.64 15.02 6.65
N LEU A 332 22.00 14.93 5.38
CA LEU A 332 22.48 13.70 4.76
C LEU A 332 23.97 13.82 4.46
N ARG A 333 24.74 12.76 4.74
CA ARG A 333 26.15 12.73 4.38
C ARG A 333 26.70 11.32 4.18
N THR A 334 27.67 11.20 3.29
CA THR A 334 28.57 10.04 3.22
C THR A 334 29.98 10.45 3.62
N LEU A 335 30.59 9.69 4.54
CA LEU A 335 31.96 9.93 5.01
C LEU A 335 32.95 9.10 4.17
N THR A 336 33.01 9.37 2.86
CA THR A 336 34.03 8.75 1.99
C THR A 336 35.21 9.69 1.81
N LYS A 337 36.42 9.13 1.73
CA LYS A 337 37.68 9.90 1.66
C LYS A 337 37.79 10.74 0.38
N ASN A 338 37.26 10.25 -0.73
CA ASN A 338 37.56 10.79 -2.07
C ASN A 338 36.38 11.54 -2.71
N SER A 339 35.14 11.29 -2.28
CA SER A 339 33.94 11.92 -2.84
C SER A 339 32.84 12.05 -1.79
N PRO A 340 33.10 12.79 -0.68
CA PRO A 340 32.07 13.01 0.33
C PRO A 340 30.91 13.77 -0.30
N THR A 341 29.70 13.25 -0.15
CA THR A 341 28.48 13.93 -0.59
C THR A 341 27.72 14.40 0.64
N LYS A 342 27.23 15.64 0.63
CA LYS A 342 26.51 16.25 1.74
C LYS A 342 25.28 16.99 1.22
N ALA A 343 24.19 16.90 1.95
CA ALA A 343 23.02 17.77 1.81
C ALA A 343 22.61 18.24 3.21
N THR A 344 22.49 19.55 3.41
CA THR A 344 22.03 20.13 4.67
C THR A 344 20.60 20.63 4.50
N GLY A 345 19.72 20.32 5.46
CA GLY A 345 18.34 20.78 5.47
C GLY A 345 17.50 20.26 4.29
N ALA A 346 17.76 19.04 3.81
CA ALA A 346 16.93 18.40 2.81
C ALA A 346 15.49 18.22 3.29
N HIS A 347 14.53 18.42 2.38
CA HIS A 347 13.10 18.22 2.64
C HIS A 347 12.56 17.21 1.65
N ILE A 348 12.70 15.94 2.00
CA ILE A 348 12.43 14.83 1.10
C ILE A 348 11.13 14.13 1.53
N SER A 349 10.31 13.84 0.53
CA SER A 349 9.12 13.01 0.63
C SER A 349 9.12 11.95 -0.47
N ILE A 350 8.63 10.76 -0.17
CA ILE A 350 8.61 9.63 -1.11
C ILE A 350 7.18 9.13 -1.27
N ILE A 351 6.75 8.93 -2.51
CA ILE A 351 5.51 8.26 -2.89
C ILE A 351 5.88 6.99 -3.64
N GLY A 352 5.72 5.83 -2.99
CA GLY A 352 5.90 4.53 -3.61
C GLY A 352 4.56 3.92 -4.05
N HIS A 353 4.55 3.20 -5.17
CA HIS A 353 3.46 2.33 -5.56
C HIS A 353 3.96 0.89 -5.60
N ILE A 354 3.23 -0.02 -4.95
CA ILE A 354 3.61 -1.44 -4.92
C ILE A 354 2.37 -2.33 -4.91
N THR A 355 2.52 -3.60 -5.29
CA THR A 355 1.51 -4.62 -5.00
C THR A 355 1.78 -5.27 -3.65
N ARG A 356 0.75 -5.82 -3.01
CA ARG A 356 0.89 -6.54 -1.74
C ARG A 356 1.90 -7.70 -1.86
N ASP A 357 1.81 -8.46 -2.95
CA ASP A 357 2.67 -9.62 -3.18
C ASP A 357 4.13 -9.23 -3.37
N GLU A 358 4.42 -8.18 -4.13
CA GLU A 358 5.78 -7.67 -4.29
C GLU A 358 6.33 -7.14 -2.96
N LEU A 359 5.52 -6.40 -2.21
CA LEU A 359 5.91 -5.87 -0.90
C LEU A 359 6.33 -7.00 0.03
N ARG A 360 5.47 -8.01 0.20
CA ARG A 360 5.74 -9.18 1.06
C ARG A 360 6.96 -9.99 0.62
N ARG A 361 7.25 -10.04 -0.68
CA ARG A 361 8.40 -10.78 -1.22
C ARG A 361 9.72 -10.04 -1.06
N LEU A 362 9.71 -8.70 -1.06
CA LEU A 362 10.91 -7.89 -1.20
C LEU A 362 11.30 -7.14 0.06
N ILE A 363 10.34 -6.81 0.93
CA ILE A 363 10.68 -6.24 2.23
C ILE A 363 11.26 -7.35 3.11
N THR A 364 12.42 -7.09 3.70
CA THR A 364 13.12 -8.08 4.54
C THR A 364 12.90 -7.75 6.02
N GLU A 365 13.05 -8.75 6.89
CA GLU A 365 13.04 -8.54 8.35
C GLU A 365 14.02 -7.43 8.77
N THR A 366 15.18 -7.33 8.10
CA THR A 366 16.17 -6.27 8.34
C THR A 366 15.60 -4.87 8.09
N GLU A 367 14.91 -4.65 6.97
CA GLU A 367 14.30 -3.35 6.66
C GLU A 367 13.09 -3.02 7.54
N MET A 368 12.43 -4.05 8.07
CA MET A 368 11.35 -3.88 9.04
C MET A 368 11.92 -3.55 10.43
N ALA A 369 13.02 -4.18 10.83
CA ALA A 369 13.67 -3.99 12.13
C ALA A 369 14.51 -2.71 12.22
N ASN A 370 15.11 -2.24 11.11
CA ASN A 370 15.95 -1.04 11.10
C ASN A 370 15.16 0.29 11.08
N GLY A 371 13.82 0.20 11.07
CA GLY A 371 12.89 1.31 11.06
C GLY A 371 12.69 1.97 9.69
N LEU A 372 13.00 1.32 8.57
CA LEU A 372 12.58 1.87 7.26
C LEU A 372 11.06 1.86 7.18
N ALA A 373 10.43 0.71 7.47
CA ALA A 373 8.99 0.53 7.31
C ALA A 373 8.14 1.47 8.16
N ASN A 374 8.62 1.89 9.34
CA ASN A 374 7.88 2.77 10.25
C ASN A 374 7.95 4.27 9.92
N ARG A 375 8.80 4.66 8.97
CA ARG A 375 8.83 6.02 8.43
C ARG A 375 7.91 6.18 7.22
N PHE A 376 7.42 5.08 6.66
CA PHE A 376 6.39 5.07 5.62
C PHE A 376 4.98 4.92 6.22
N LEU A 377 4.03 5.69 5.71
CA LEU A 377 2.61 5.40 5.84
C LEU A 377 2.18 4.47 4.70
N TRP A 378 1.59 3.33 5.05
CA TRP A 378 1.14 2.33 4.09
C TRP A 378 -0.34 2.52 3.83
N PHE A 379 -0.75 2.62 2.56
CA PHE A 379 -2.15 2.82 2.22
C PHE A 379 -2.63 1.76 1.23
N CYS A 380 -3.61 0.97 1.64
CA CYS A 380 -4.32 0.09 0.73
C CYS A 380 -5.14 0.93 -0.24
N ALA A 381 -4.93 0.74 -1.55
CA ALA A 381 -5.65 1.45 -2.59
C ALA A 381 -6.14 0.49 -3.67
N ARG A 382 -7.39 0.67 -4.11
CA ARG A 382 -8.01 -0.13 -5.19
C ARG A 382 -8.64 0.78 -6.22
N ARG A 383 -8.86 0.25 -7.42
CA ARG A 383 -9.62 0.97 -8.45
C ARG A 383 -11.03 1.22 -7.91
N SER A 384 -11.47 2.48 -7.91
CA SER A 384 -12.75 2.87 -7.29
C SER A 384 -13.95 2.56 -8.18
N LYS A 385 -13.78 2.67 -9.50
CA LYS A 385 -14.84 2.45 -10.50
C LYS A 385 -14.26 2.15 -11.89
N PHE A 386 -15.14 1.79 -12.82
CA PHE A 386 -14.82 1.56 -14.23
C PHE A 386 -15.39 2.70 -15.08
N LEU A 387 -14.49 3.47 -15.71
CA LEU A 387 -14.78 4.52 -16.67
C LEU A 387 -14.13 4.09 -18.01
N PRO A 388 -14.86 3.37 -18.88
CA PRO A 388 -14.30 2.72 -20.07
C PRO A 388 -13.67 3.70 -21.06
N ASP A 389 -14.23 4.91 -21.17
CA ASP A 389 -13.71 5.99 -22.02
C ASP A 389 -12.65 6.85 -21.32
N GLY A 390 -12.23 6.44 -20.11
CA GLY A 390 -11.45 7.28 -19.20
C GLY A 390 -12.33 8.25 -18.43
N GLY A 391 -11.80 8.76 -17.31
CA GLY A 391 -12.48 9.77 -16.51
C GLY A 391 -12.24 11.18 -17.02
N THR A 392 -13.18 12.10 -16.76
CA THR A 392 -13.09 13.51 -17.19
C THR A 392 -12.41 14.41 -16.15
N ALA A 393 -11.69 13.85 -15.17
CA ALA A 393 -11.07 14.63 -14.11
C ALA A 393 -10.09 15.69 -14.66
N ASN A 394 -9.45 15.42 -15.81
CA ASN A 394 -8.57 16.35 -16.51
C ASN A 394 -9.28 17.60 -17.05
N THR A 395 -10.61 17.59 -17.23
CA THR A 395 -11.38 18.73 -17.72
C THR A 395 -11.93 19.61 -16.60
N LEU A 396 -11.87 19.15 -15.35
CA LEU A 396 -12.32 19.93 -14.19
C LEU A 396 -11.44 21.15 -14.02
N ASP A 397 -12.01 22.34 -13.84
CA ASP A 397 -11.22 23.52 -13.49
C ASP A 397 -10.69 23.36 -12.05
N LEU A 398 -9.36 23.46 -11.89
CA LEU A 398 -8.71 23.36 -10.59
C LEU A 398 -8.28 24.74 -10.05
N SER A 399 -8.57 25.82 -10.76
CA SER A 399 -8.05 27.17 -10.48
C SER A 399 -8.34 27.63 -9.04
N GLU A 400 -9.53 27.34 -8.52
CA GLU A 400 -9.89 27.66 -7.13
C GLU A 400 -9.02 26.90 -6.11
N TYR A 401 -8.87 25.58 -6.30
CA TYR A 401 -8.05 24.74 -5.43
C TYR A 401 -6.56 25.12 -5.50
N GLU A 402 -6.06 25.43 -6.70
CA GLU A 402 -4.70 25.92 -6.92
C GLU A 402 -4.45 27.27 -6.25
N TRP A 403 -5.44 28.17 -6.26
CA TRP A 403 -5.35 29.47 -5.60
C TRP A 403 -5.32 29.32 -4.07
N ARG A 404 -6.27 28.59 -3.49
CA ARG A 404 -6.29 28.32 -2.03
C ARG A 404 -5.04 27.58 -1.56
N LEU A 405 -4.55 26.62 -2.34
CA LEU A 405 -3.30 25.94 -2.01
C LEU A 405 -2.09 26.87 -2.11
N ARG A 406 -2.07 27.80 -3.07
CA ARG A 406 -1.03 28.85 -3.11
C ARG A 406 -1.08 29.71 -1.87
N GLU A 407 -2.27 30.12 -1.41
CA GLU A 407 -2.40 30.88 -0.16
C GLU A 407 -1.87 30.10 1.04
N ALA A 408 -2.25 28.83 1.18
CA ALA A 408 -1.73 27.96 2.24
C ALA A 408 -0.20 27.83 2.20
N VAL A 409 0.40 27.65 1.01
CA VAL A 409 1.86 27.58 0.85
C VAL A 409 2.53 28.91 1.19
N GLN A 410 1.96 30.05 0.81
CA GLN A 410 2.52 31.36 1.17
C GLN A 410 2.38 31.64 2.67
N PHE A 411 1.25 31.30 3.28
CA PHE A 411 1.05 31.38 4.71
C PHE A 411 2.13 30.57 5.45
N ALA A 412 2.29 29.30 5.06
CA ALA A 412 3.22 28.36 5.68
C ALA A 412 4.69 28.81 5.64
N LYS A 413 5.09 29.64 4.66
CA LYS A 413 6.47 30.17 4.56
C LYS A 413 6.89 31.02 5.76
N SER A 414 5.94 31.58 6.51
CA SER A 414 6.21 32.48 7.64
C SER A 414 5.69 31.99 8.99
N THR A 415 5.02 30.84 9.05
CA THR A 415 4.33 30.35 10.25
C THR A 415 5.28 29.93 11.38
N GLY A 416 6.40 29.26 11.08
CA GLY A 416 7.33 28.82 12.11
C GLY A 416 6.80 27.67 12.98
N GLU A 417 6.86 27.80 14.31
CA GLU A 417 6.44 26.75 15.24
C GLU A 417 4.91 26.73 15.39
N VAL A 418 4.29 25.62 15.01
CA VAL A 418 2.85 25.38 15.12
C VAL A 418 2.57 24.51 16.35
N ARG A 419 1.68 24.98 17.23
CA ARG A 419 1.30 24.28 18.47
C ARG A 419 -0.13 23.77 18.41
N ARG A 420 -0.48 22.86 19.30
CA ARG A 420 -1.87 22.45 19.53
C ARG A 420 -2.60 23.46 20.41
N ASP A 421 -3.83 23.80 20.04
CA ASP A 421 -4.75 24.50 20.94
C ASP A 421 -5.18 23.58 22.10
N ASP A 422 -6.03 24.10 23.00
CA ASP A 422 -6.42 23.35 24.19
C ASP A 422 -7.31 22.13 23.85
N ALA A 423 -8.21 22.25 22.88
CA ALA A 423 -9.10 21.15 22.46
C ALA A 423 -8.33 20.01 21.76
N ALA A 424 -7.41 20.35 20.85
CA ALA A 424 -6.52 19.38 20.22
C ALA A 424 -5.55 18.77 21.23
N ARG A 425 -5.13 19.52 22.26
CA ARG A 425 -4.29 18.97 23.34
C ARG A 425 -5.04 17.96 24.18
N GLU A 426 -6.31 18.22 24.52
CA GLU A 426 -7.16 17.28 25.24
C GLU A 426 -7.34 15.97 24.44
N LEU A 427 -7.69 16.07 23.15
CA LEU A 427 -7.78 14.90 22.28
C LEU A 427 -6.44 14.16 22.19
N TRP A 428 -5.33 14.89 22.02
CA TRP A 428 -4.00 14.30 21.98
C TRP A 428 -3.70 13.49 23.24
N HIS A 429 -3.98 14.03 24.43
CA HIS A 429 -3.77 13.31 25.69
C HIS A 429 -4.62 12.05 25.79
N ALA A 430 -5.86 12.08 25.28
CA ALA A 430 -6.75 10.93 25.30
C ALA A 430 -6.24 9.77 24.42
N VAL A 431 -5.67 10.06 23.25
CA VAL A 431 -5.20 9.03 22.30
C VAL A 431 -3.73 8.67 22.45
N TYR A 432 -2.93 9.47 23.16
CA TYR A 432 -1.48 9.32 23.22
C TYR A 432 -1.05 7.95 23.74
N ALA A 433 -1.68 7.44 24.79
CA ALA A 433 -1.35 6.14 25.37
C ALA A 433 -1.54 5.00 24.37
N ASP A 434 -2.59 5.05 23.55
CA ASP A 434 -2.88 4.02 22.54
C ASP A 434 -1.92 4.11 21.34
N LEU A 435 -1.54 5.33 20.94
CA LEU A 435 -0.54 5.54 19.89
C LEU A 435 0.86 5.10 20.33
N SER A 436 1.24 5.42 21.57
CA SER A 436 2.57 5.16 22.13
C SER A 436 2.74 3.76 22.71
N GLY A 437 1.64 3.08 23.07
CA GLY A 437 1.66 1.79 23.77
C GLY A 437 2.39 0.68 23.03
N GLY A 438 2.63 0.86 21.73
CA GLY A 438 3.25 -0.14 20.87
C GLY A 438 2.32 -1.33 20.65
N LYS A 439 2.41 -1.94 19.47
CA LYS A 439 1.72 -3.21 19.20
C LYS A 439 2.74 -4.34 19.22
N PRO A 440 2.34 -5.57 19.55
CA PRO A 440 3.24 -6.69 19.44
C PRO A 440 3.59 -7.01 17.98
N GLY A 441 4.74 -7.67 17.79
CA GLY A 441 5.17 -8.24 16.52
C GLY A 441 5.46 -7.22 15.42
N LEU A 442 5.37 -7.69 14.18
CA LEU A 442 5.79 -6.94 13.00
C LEU A 442 4.96 -5.68 12.75
N LEU A 443 3.65 -5.76 13.01
CA LEU A 443 2.76 -4.61 12.90
C LEU A 443 3.19 -3.49 13.88
N GLY A 444 3.58 -3.85 15.10
CA GLY A 444 4.16 -2.92 16.06
C GLY A 444 5.42 -2.25 15.56
N ALA A 445 6.35 -3.03 15.03
CA ALA A 445 7.59 -2.50 14.46
C ALA A 445 7.30 -1.48 13.35
N ILE A 446 6.34 -1.78 12.45
CA ILE A 446 5.94 -0.89 11.34
C ILE A 446 5.18 0.35 11.81
N THR A 447 4.45 0.28 12.92
CA THR A 447 3.59 1.37 13.39
C THR A 447 4.20 2.19 14.52
N SER A 448 5.39 1.82 14.99
CA SER A 448 6.13 2.41 16.12
C SER A 448 6.52 3.91 16.01
N ARG A 449 6.10 4.62 14.96
CA ARG A 449 6.26 6.09 14.83
C ARG A 449 4.93 6.81 14.69
N ALA A 450 3.85 6.20 15.19
CA ALA A 450 2.48 6.69 15.11
C ALA A 450 2.36 8.18 15.47
N GLU A 451 2.96 8.59 16.59
CA GLU A 451 2.83 9.94 17.13
C GLU A 451 3.43 10.99 16.19
N ALA A 452 4.62 10.69 15.66
CA ALA A 452 5.29 11.58 14.72
C ALA A 452 4.53 11.65 13.39
N GLN A 453 3.98 10.54 12.91
CA GLN A 453 3.20 10.52 11.68
C GLN A 453 1.89 11.31 11.82
N VAL A 454 1.13 11.08 12.89
CA VAL A 454 -0.12 11.81 13.19
C VAL A 454 0.15 13.31 13.29
N MET A 455 1.22 13.71 14.00
CA MET A 455 1.53 15.13 14.14
C MET A 455 1.99 15.80 12.84
N ARG A 456 2.68 15.08 11.95
CA ARG A 456 3.00 15.60 10.61
C ARG A 456 1.75 15.77 9.75
N LEU A 457 0.83 14.80 9.79
CA LEU A 457 -0.48 14.91 9.11
C LEU A 457 -1.28 16.10 9.66
N ALA A 458 -1.37 16.24 10.99
CA ALA A 458 -2.11 17.33 11.64
C ALA A 458 -1.51 18.71 11.31
N LEU A 459 -0.17 18.81 11.25
CA LEU A 459 0.52 20.00 10.78
C LEU A 459 0.12 20.33 9.33
N VAL A 460 0.12 19.36 8.43
CA VAL A 460 -0.25 19.59 7.02
C VAL A 460 -1.71 20.05 6.90
N TYR A 461 -2.66 19.43 7.62
CA TYR A 461 -4.05 19.89 7.66
C TYR A 461 -4.19 21.32 8.20
N ALA A 462 -3.49 21.65 9.29
CA ALA A 462 -3.52 23.00 9.84
C ALA A 462 -3.02 24.07 8.86
N LEU A 463 -1.93 23.77 8.14
CA LEU A 463 -1.36 24.70 7.17
C LEU A 463 -2.24 24.86 5.92
N LEU A 464 -2.93 23.80 5.50
CA LEU A 464 -3.92 23.85 4.43
C LEU A 464 -5.10 24.78 4.75
N ASP A 465 -5.46 24.89 6.03
CA ASP A 465 -6.49 25.79 6.55
C ASP A 465 -5.94 27.18 6.91
N CYS A 466 -4.69 27.50 6.52
CA CYS A 466 -3.99 28.73 6.89
C CYS A 466 -4.00 28.98 8.41
N SER A 467 -3.87 27.91 9.21
CA SER A 467 -3.88 27.93 10.66
C SER A 467 -2.46 27.85 11.22
N ASP A 468 -2.09 28.78 12.10
CA ASP A 468 -0.81 28.76 12.84
C ASP A 468 -0.85 27.84 14.07
N THR A 469 -2.00 27.22 14.30
CA THR A 469 -2.30 26.34 15.43
C THR A 469 -3.00 25.09 14.93
N ILE A 470 -2.62 23.92 15.44
CA ILE A 470 -3.32 22.65 15.25
C ILE A 470 -4.56 22.66 16.14
N ARG A 471 -5.72 22.81 15.50
CA ARG A 471 -7.05 22.75 16.12
C ARG A 471 -7.59 21.32 16.14
N LEU A 472 -8.69 21.12 16.84
CA LEU A 472 -9.34 19.82 17.00
C LEU A 472 -9.58 19.13 15.66
N GLU A 473 -10.18 19.83 14.70
CA GLU A 473 -10.50 19.33 13.36
C GLU A 473 -9.26 18.84 12.59
N HIS A 474 -8.10 19.52 12.73
CA HIS A 474 -6.86 19.11 12.07
C HIS A 474 -6.30 17.82 12.67
N LEU A 475 -6.37 17.68 14.01
CA LEU A 475 -5.91 16.47 14.69
C LEU A 475 -6.86 15.29 14.42
N THR A 476 -8.17 15.51 14.42
CA THR A 476 -9.16 14.48 14.10
C THR A 476 -8.99 13.98 12.66
N ALA A 477 -8.79 14.88 11.69
CA ALA A 477 -8.52 14.50 10.30
C ALA A 477 -7.24 13.66 10.17
N ALA A 478 -6.18 14.06 10.89
CA ALA A 478 -4.92 13.33 10.92
C ALA A 478 -5.05 11.92 11.52
N LEU A 479 -5.82 11.77 12.60
CA LEU A 479 -6.09 10.47 13.23
C LEU A 479 -6.88 9.56 12.28
N ALA A 480 -7.89 10.07 11.57
CA ALA A 480 -8.63 9.28 10.58
C ALA A 480 -7.75 8.76 9.43
N VAL A 481 -6.79 9.57 8.97
CA VAL A 481 -5.78 9.12 7.98
C VAL A 481 -4.84 8.07 8.58
N TRP A 482 -4.39 8.27 9.81
CA TRP A 482 -3.53 7.33 10.52
C TRP A 482 -4.20 5.98 10.76
N GLU A 483 -5.44 5.96 11.24
CA GLU A 483 -6.20 4.74 11.48
C GLU A 483 -6.31 3.87 10.22
N TYR A 484 -6.58 4.51 9.07
CA TYR A 484 -6.60 3.79 7.80
C TYR A 484 -5.20 3.30 7.39
N ALA A 485 -4.16 4.09 7.62
CA ALA A 485 -2.77 3.71 7.32
C ALA A 485 -2.32 2.51 8.19
N GLU A 486 -2.73 2.50 9.45
CA GLU A 486 -2.46 1.42 10.38
C GLU A 486 -3.20 0.12 9.98
N ALA A 487 -4.50 0.23 9.67
CA ALA A 487 -5.27 -0.90 9.15
C ALA A 487 -4.69 -1.43 7.83
N SER A 488 -4.21 -0.53 6.97
CA SER A 488 -3.52 -0.87 5.73
C SER A 488 -2.20 -1.59 5.97
N ALA A 489 -1.42 -1.18 6.97
CA ALA A 489 -0.20 -1.88 7.37
C ALA A 489 -0.53 -3.29 7.90
N ALA A 490 -1.57 -3.42 8.73
CA ALA A 490 -2.04 -4.71 9.23
C ALA A 490 -2.42 -5.67 8.07
N TYR A 491 -3.12 -5.14 7.06
CA TYR A 491 -3.43 -5.90 5.84
C TYR A 491 -2.17 -6.21 5.01
N ALA A 492 -1.31 -5.22 4.75
CA ALA A 492 -0.18 -5.35 3.84
C ALA A 492 0.86 -6.36 4.35
N PHE A 493 1.22 -6.27 5.62
CA PHE A 493 2.28 -7.10 6.23
C PHE A 493 1.74 -8.33 6.96
N GLY A 494 0.42 -8.41 7.15
CA GLY A 494 -0.22 -9.45 7.97
C GLY A 494 0.07 -9.25 9.45
N ARG A 495 -0.64 -9.99 10.32
CA ARG A 495 -0.28 -10.12 11.75
C ARG A 495 0.91 -11.06 11.97
N ALA A 496 1.80 -11.17 10.99
CA ALA A 496 2.99 -11.99 11.10
C ALA A 496 3.85 -11.46 12.24
N LEU A 497 4.42 -12.35 13.03
CA LEU A 497 5.34 -12.03 14.12
C LEU A 497 6.76 -11.77 13.60
N GLY A 498 6.98 -11.97 12.30
CA GLY A 498 8.31 -12.05 11.72
C GLY A 498 9.01 -13.37 12.04
N ASP A 499 8.27 -14.36 12.56
CA ASP A 499 8.77 -15.71 12.84
C ASP A 499 7.73 -16.71 12.34
N ALA A 500 8.01 -17.32 11.19
CA ALA A 500 7.10 -18.26 10.54
C ALA A 500 6.68 -19.43 11.45
N THR A 501 7.53 -19.85 12.38
CA THR A 501 7.21 -20.91 13.33
C THR A 501 6.30 -20.38 14.45
N ALA A 502 6.53 -19.16 14.95
CA ALA A 502 5.64 -18.53 15.93
C ALA A 502 4.26 -18.24 15.32
N ASP A 503 4.21 -17.77 14.08
CA ASP A 503 2.98 -17.51 13.34
C ASP A 503 2.12 -18.76 13.17
N GLU A 504 2.74 -19.87 12.75
CA GLU A 504 2.05 -21.15 12.60
C GLU A 504 1.59 -21.71 13.97
N ILE A 505 2.39 -21.55 15.04
CA ILE A 505 1.97 -21.95 16.39
C ILE A 505 0.77 -21.11 16.84
N LEU A 506 0.79 -19.79 16.66
CA LEU A 506 -0.33 -18.92 17.03
C LEU A 506 -1.60 -19.26 16.25
N ALA A 507 -1.48 -19.54 14.95
CA ALA A 507 -2.59 -20.00 14.12
C ALA A 507 -3.13 -21.36 14.59
N ALA A 508 -2.27 -22.29 15.01
CA ALA A 508 -2.68 -23.56 15.59
C ALA A 508 -3.40 -23.36 16.94
N LEU A 509 -2.87 -22.52 17.83
CA LEU A 509 -3.47 -22.18 19.12
C LEU A 509 -4.85 -21.52 18.97
N ARG A 510 -5.03 -20.61 17.99
CA ARG A 510 -6.33 -19.99 17.68
C ARG A 510 -7.36 -21.02 17.22
N ARG A 511 -6.98 -21.94 16.34
CA ARG A 511 -7.85 -23.03 15.88
C ARG A 511 -8.26 -23.98 17.01
N GLN A 512 -7.39 -24.15 18.01
CA GLN A 512 -7.68 -24.98 19.19
C GLN A 512 -8.26 -24.21 20.37
N ALA A 513 -8.55 -22.91 20.22
CA ALA A 513 -9.18 -22.14 21.29
C ALA A 513 -10.58 -22.70 21.61
N PRO A 514 -10.95 -22.84 22.90
CA PRO A 514 -10.23 -22.41 24.10
C PRO A 514 -9.32 -23.48 24.75
N LYS A 515 -9.15 -24.66 24.14
CA LYS A 515 -8.50 -25.84 24.75
C LYS A 515 -6.98 -25.69 24.95
N GLY A 516 -6.32 -24.88 24.13
CA GLY A 516 -4.85 -24.75 24.15
C GLY A 516 -4.13 -26.00 23.61
N MET A 517 -2.80 -25.96 23.56
CA MET A 517 -1.95 -27.06 23.08
C MET A 517 -0.75 -27.26 24.00
N SER A 518 -0.46 -28.51 24.35
CA SER A 518 0.78 -28.90 25.01
C SER A 518 1.99 -28.77 24.09
N ARG A 519 3.20 -28.68 24.67
CA ARG A 519 4.44 -28.58 23.89
C ARG A 519 4.66 -29.78 22.94
N ASP A 520 4.17 -30.96 23.32
CA ASP A 520 4.24 -32.16 22.47
C ASP A 520 3.20 -32.11 21.33
N GLU A 521 1.99 -31.60 21.56
CA GLU A 521 1.00 -31.36 20.49
C GLU A 521 1.51 -30.33 19.48
N ILE A 522 2.18 -29.27 19.95
CA ILE A 522 2.85 -28.28 19.09
C ILE A 522 3.97 -28.92 18.28
N ARG A 523 4.82 -29.76 18.87
CA ARG A 523 5.84 -30.51 18.11
C ARG A 523 5.22 -31.42 17.05
N ASN A 524 4.12 -32.09 17.39
CA ASN A 524 3.42 -33.00 16.48
C ASN A 524 2.76 -32.23 15.31
N HIS A 525 2.26 -31.00 15.52
CA HIS A 525 1.71 -30.13 14.47
C HIS A 525 2.70 -29.88 13.31
N PHE A 526 4.00 -29.80 13.62
CA PHE A 526 5.06 -29.68 12.61
C PHE A 526 5.59 -31.03 12.10
N GLY A 527 4.93 -32.15 12.43
CA GLY A 527 5.41 -33.49 12.11
C GLY A 527 6.75 -33.82 12.79
N ARG A 528 7.09 -33.15 13.90
CA ARG A 528 8.37 -33.25 14.62
C ARG A 528 9.61 -32.84 13.80
N ASN A 529 9.42 -32.12 12.70
CA ASN A 529 10.50 -31.70 11.80
C ASN A 529 11.21 -30.41 12.23
N LYS A 530 10.70 -29.73 13.27
CA LYS A 530 11.28 -28.50 13.82
C LYS A 530 12.11 -28.81 15.08
N PRO A 531 13.35 -28.30 15.19
CA PRO A 531 14.19 -28.55 16.35
C PRO A 531 13.64 -27.86 17.61
N ALA A 532 13.87 -28.45 18.78
CA ALA A 532 13.31 -27.96 20.05
C ALA A 532 13.66 -26.49 20.37
N PRO A 533 14.88 -25.98 20.11
CA PRO A 533 15.21 -24.57 20.31
C PRO A 533 14.40 -23.61 19.42
N GLU A 534 13.99 -24.03 18.22
CA GLU A 534 13.18 -23.19 17.33
C GLU A 534 11.75 -23.04 17.86
N ILE A 535 11.15 -24.13 18.36
CA ILE A 535 9.83 -24.10 19.01
C ILE A 535 9.90 -23.31 20.33
N GLU A 536 10.97 -23.47 21.11
CA GLU A 536 11.17 -22.72 22.35
C GLU A 536 11.28 -21.21 22.10
N ARG A 537 12.08 -20.82 21.11
CA ARG A 537 12.18 -19.42 20.65
C ARG A 537 10.82 -18.89 20.21
N ALA A 538 10.10 -19.64 19.37
CA ALA A 538 8.79 -19.25 18.86
C ALA A 538 7.74 -19.09 19.98
N LEU A 539 7.71 -20.01 20.95
CA LEU A 539 6.85 -19.89 22.14
C LEU A 539 7.26 -18.72 23.05
N GLY A 540 8.56 -18.47 23.17
CA GLY A 540 9.11 -17.29 23.86
C GLY A 540 8.65 -15.99 23.22
N VAL A 541 8.66 -15.91 21.88
CA VAL A 541 8.07 -14.77 21.13
C VAL A 541 6.60 -14.61 21.48
N LEU A 542 5.79 -15.66 21.37
CA LEU A 542 4.35 -15.59 21.66
C LEU A 542 4.02 -15.17 23.11
N PHE A 543 4.84 -15.62 24.07
CA PHE A 543 4.71 -15.24 25.47
C PHE A 543 5.07 -13.77 25.71
N HIS A 544 6.22 -13.35 25.19
CA HIS A 544 6.73 -11.98 25.34
C HIS A 544 5.79 -10.95 24.69
N GLU A 545 5.30 -11.27 23.49
CA GLU A 545 4.35 -10.46 22.74
C GLU A 545 2.92 -10.50 23.31
N GLN A 546 2.70 -11.21 24.42
CA GLN A 546 1.39 -11.36 25.09
C GLN A 546 0.28 -11.94 24.19
N LEU A 547 0.65 -12.74 23.18
CA LEU A 547 -0.29 -13.38 22.26
C LEU A 547 -0.66 -14.80 22.71
N ALA A 548 0.16 -15.41 23.57
CA ALA A 548 -0.13 -16.67 24.21
C ALA A 548 0.23 -16.64 25.71
N ARG A 549 -0.48 -17.43 26.51
CA ARG A 549 -0.15 -17.68 27.92
C ARG A 549 0.21 -19.16 28.10
N CYS A 550 1.15 -19.42 29.01
CA CYS A 550 1.55 -20.78 29.39
C CYS A 550 1.02 -21.09 30.78
N GLU A 551 0.37 -22.24 30.94
CA GLU A 551 -0.04 -22.78 32.23
C GLU A 551 0.60 -24.14 32.45
N LYS A 552 0.97 -24.42 33.70
CA LYS A 552 1.49 -25.73 34.10
C LYS A 552 0.32 -26.54 34.65
N MET A 553 -0.04 -27.63 33.97
CA MET A 553 -1.00 -28.59 34.50
C MET A 553 -0.31 -29.52 35.50
N THR A 554 -0.83 -29.58 36.72
CA THR A 554 -0.31 -30.39 37.83
C THR A 554 -1.10 -31.68 38.08
N ASP A 555 -2.15 -31.97 37.30
CA ASP A 555 -3.16 -32.98 37.65
C ASP A 555 -3.04 -34.32 36.91
N THR A 556 -1.87 -34.62 36.36
CA THR A 556 -1.55 -35.97 35.85
C THR A 556 -0.33 -36.43 36.61
N GLY A 557 -0.36 -37.61 37.25
CA GLY A 557 0.68 -38.18 38.14
C GLY A 557 2.06 -38.46 37.51
N GLY A 558 2.57 -37.55 36.68
CA GLY A 558 3.87 -37.50 36.02
C GLY A 558 4.42 -36.06 35.97
N ARG A 559 5.43 -35.81 35.12
CA ARG A 559 6.09 -34.49 35.02
C ARG A 559 5.08 -33.41 34.56
N PRO A 560 5.01 -32.23 35.21
CA PRO A 560 4.05 -31.18 34.85
C PRO A 560 4.14 -30.82 33.36
N ALA A 561 3.02 -30.90 32.65
CA ALA A 561 2.95 -30.53 31.25
C ALA A 561 2.65 -29.03 31.11
N GLU A 562 3.45 -28.35 30.30
CA GLU A 562 3.18 -26.96 29.89
C GLU A 562 2.14 -26.97 28.76
N VAL A 563 1.03 -26.28 28.99
CA VAL A 563 -0.04 -26.07 28.01
C VAL A 563 -0.11 -24.60 27.66
N TRP A 564 -0.11 -24.32 26.36
CA TRP A 564 -0.13 -22.98 25.81
C TRP A 564 -1.52 -22.64 25.29
N PHE A 565 -2.01 -21.45 25.61
CA PHE A 565 -3.33 -20.96 25.21
C PHE A 565 -3.17 -19.64 24.47
N VAL A 566 -4.03 -19.39 23.49
CA VAL A 566 -4.17 -18.03 22.94
C VAL A 566 -4.69 -17.10 24.04
N ARG A 567 -4.21 -15.85 24.05
CA ARG A 567 -4.72 -14.81 24.95
C ARG A 567 -5.96 -14.12 24.43
#